data_AF-Q6R8E6-F1
#
_entry.id   AF-Q6R8E6-F1
#
_cell.length_a   1.000
_cell.length_b   1.000
_cell.length_c   1.000
_cell.angle_alpha   90.00
_cell.angle_beta   90.00
_cell.angle_gamma   90.00
#
_symmetry.space_group_name_H-M   'P 1'
#
loop_
_entity.id
_entity.type
_entity.pdbx_description
1 polymer ?
#
loop_
_entity_poly.entity_id
_entity_poly.type
_entity_poly.pdbx_seq_one_letter_code
_entity_poly.pdbx_strand_id
1 'polypeptide(L)'
;MNISAMSAAVSSARSSSTATSGDFNQIVTDWLSKEQPKCTLTELKQQIKALYPNSSHVVTQKEITSALLYASATLKQSLSLEIQNYLKDTLNPLTSQSLGLSYTYDNFMQAMIMGNDDDAPEPFF
;
A
#
# COMPACT_ATOMS: atom_id res chain seq x y z
N MET A 1 30.39 37.19 -7.01
CA MET A 1 30.53 36.11 -6.01
C MET A 1 29.11 35.61 -5.71
N ASN A 2 28.57 34.75 -6.58
CA ASN A 2 28.56 33.27 -6.55
C ASN A 2 27.52 32.71 -5.55
N ILE A 3 26.24 32.80 -5.95
CA ILE A 3 25.06 32.27 -5.21
C ILE A 3 24.85 30.77 -5.53
N SER A 4 25.60 30.21 -6.48
CA SER A 4 25.39 28.88 -7.05
C SER A 4 25.83 27.71 -6.16
N ALA A 5 26.47 27.96 -5.02
CA ALA A 5 26.94 26.89 -4.12
C ALA A 5 25.90 26.46 -3.07
N MET A 6 24.89 27.29 -2.78
CA MET A 6 23.92 27.00 -1.71
C MET A 6 22.79 26.06 -2.17
N SER A 7 22.59 25.91 -3.49
CA SER A 7 21.63 24.94 -4.05
C SER A 7 22.19 23.52 -4.18
N ALA A 8 23.51 23.32 -4.18
CA ALA A 8 24.10 21.99 -4.35
C ALA A 8 24.09 21.16 -3.05
N ALA A 9 24.06 21.80 -1.88
CA ALA A 9 23.99 21.10 -0.60
C ALA A 9 22.59 20.53 -0.30
N VAL A 10 21.52 21.13 -0.84
CA VAL A 10 20.15 20.58 -0.77
C VAL A 10 19.98 19.33 -1.65
N SER A 11 20.74 19.23 -2.75
CA SER A 11 20.71 18.03 -3.60
C SER A 11 21.44 16.84 -2.97
N SER A 12 22.40 17.07 -2.09
CA SER A 12 23.21 15.99 -1.49
C SER A 12 22.60 15.39 -0.22
N ALA A 13 21.52 15.97 0.32
CA ALA A 13 20.75 15.38 1.42
C ALA A 13 19.59 14.47 0.93
N ARG A 14 19.37 14.39 -0.40
CA ARG A 14 18.35 13.50 -0.99
C ARG A 14 18.86 12.06 -1.22
N SER A 15 20.11 11.79 -0.88
CA SER A 15 20.73 10.46 -0.88
C SER A 15 20.93 9.97 0.56
N SER A 16 19.82 9.83 1.27
CA SER A 16 19.78 9.24 2.61
C SER A 16 18.49 8.44 2.72
N SER A 17 18.52 7.26 2.11
CA SER A 17 17.83 6.03 2.46
C SER A 17 16.86 6.10 3.65
N THR A 18 15.64 6.50 3.37
CA THR A 18 14.44 5.78 3.78
C THR A 18 13.39 6.13 2.73
N ALA A 19 12.85 5.15 2.03
CA ALA A 19 11.59 5.36 1.33
C ALA A 19 10.57 5.65 2.43
N THR A 20 10.39 6.94 2.73
CA THR A 20 9.37 7.36 3.68
C THR A 20 8.04 6.87 3.12
N SER A 21 7.14 6.36 3.96
CA SER A 21 5.88 5.74 3.50
C SER A 21 5.06 6.62 2.55
N GLY A 22 5.31 7.93 2.52
CA GLY A 22 4.79 8.86 1.50
C GLY A 22 5.24 8.55 0.07
N ASP A 23 6.50 8.19 -0.17
CA ASP A 23 7.02 7.87 -1.51
C ASP A 23 6.43 6.56 -2.05
N PHE A 24 6.28 5.55 -1.20
CA PHE A 24 5.67 4.27 -1.58
C PHE A 24 4.20 4.43 -1.94
N ASN A 25 3.42 5.09 -1.08
CA ASN A 25 2.01 5.32 -1.31
C ASN A 25 1.77 6.15 -2.57
N GLN A 26 2.60 7.17 -2.82
CA GLN A 26 2.49 8.01 -4.00
C GLN A 26 2.78 7.22 -5.28
N ILE A 27 3.86 6.44 -5.31
CA ILE A 27 4.23 5.62 -6.48
C ILE A 27 3.14 4.61 -6.83
N VAL A 28 2.57 3.94 -5.82
CA VAL A 28 1.45 3.01 -6.02
C VAL A 28 0.21 3.74 -6.54
N THR A 29 -0.10 4.93 -6.01
CA THR A 29 -1.25 5.73 -6.44
C THR A 29 -1.12 6.19 -7.90
N ASP A 30 0.05 6.71 -8.27
CA ASP A 30 0.32 7.16 -9.65
C ASP A 30 0.24 5.99 -10.64
N TRP A 31 0.79 4.84 -10.27
CA TRP A 31 0.72 3.62 -11.08
C TRP A 31 -0.72 3.13 -11.26
N LEU A 32 -1.50 3.06 -10.17
CA LEU A 32 -2.92 2.66 -10.21
C LEU A 32 -3.76 3.62 -11.05
N SER A 33 -3.49 4.93 -10.97
CA SER A 33 -4.20 5.94 -11.76
C SER A 33 -3.92 5.80 -13.26
N LYS A 34 -2.72 5.38 -13.63
CA LYS A 34 -2.26 5.30 -15.02
C LYS A 34 -2.63 3.98 -15.68
N GLU A 35 -2.34 2.87 -15.01
CA GLU A 35 -2.46 1.52 -15.59
C GLU A 35 -3.83 0.90 -15.33
N GLN A 36 -4.55 1.33 -14.28
CA GLN A 36 -5.88 0.83 -13.90
C GLN A 36 -6.01 -0.71 -14.00
N PRO A 37 -5.11 -1.46 -13.34
CA PRO A 37 -5.03 -2.92 -13.51
C PRO A 37 -6.30 -3.60 -13.04
N LYS A 38 -6.89 -4.45 -13.90
CA LYS A 38 -8.05 -5.30 -13.62
C LYS A 38 -7.60 -6.72 -13.35
N CYS A 39 -6.94 -6.92 -12.21
CA CYS A 39 -6.38 -8.22 -11.81
C CYS A 39 -6.89 -8.62 -10.42
N THR A 40 -6.57 -9.85 -10.01
CA THR A 40 -6.88 -10.35 -8.66
C THR A 40 -6.03 -9.65 -7.60
N LEU A 41 -6.45 -9.70 -6.33
CA LEU A 41 -5.69 -9.10 -5.22
C LEU A 41 -4.26 -9.65 -5.13
N THR A 42 -4.07 -10.95 -5.43
CA THR A 42 -2.76 -11.60 -5.40
C THR A 42 -1.84 -11.05 -6.49
N GLU A 43 -2.34 -10.92 -7.72
CA GLU A 43 -1.58 -10.36 -8.84
C GLU A 43 -1.29 -8.87 -8.60
N LEU A 44 -2.26 -8.13 -8.07
CA LEU A 44 -2.08 -6.72 -7.72
C LEU A 44 -0.95 -6.55 -6.71
N LYS A 45 -0.91 -7.39 -5.65
CA LYS A 45 0.18 -7.40 -4.67
C LYS A 45 1.53 -7.71 -5.31
N GLN A 46 1.59 -8.66 -6.24
CA GLN A 46 2.82 -8.99 -6.94
C GLN A 46 3.30 -7.83 -7.81
N GLN A 47 2.40 -7.17 -8.54
CA GLN A 47 2.73 -6.01 -9.36
C GLN A 47 3.21 -4.83 -8.51
N ILE A 48 2.53 -4.55 -7.39
CA ILE A 48 2.95 -3.52 -6.43
C ILE A 48 4.34 -3.81 -5.87
N LYS A 49 4.64 -5.09 -5.54
CA LYS A 49 6.00 -5.50 -5.12
C LYS A 49 7.02 -5.31 -6.24
N ALA A 50 6.64 -5.59 -7.49
CA ALA A 50 7.51 -5.44 -8.65
C ALA A 50 7.82 -3.98 -9.00
N LEU A 51 7.07 -3.00 -8.48
CA LEU A 51 7.41 -1.57 -8.59
C LEU A 51 8.69 -1.21 -7.81
N TYR A 52 9.13 -2.09 -6.90
CA TYR A 52 10.30 -1.91 -6.05
C TYR A 52 11.28 -3.09 -6.15
N PRO A 53 11.84 -3.38 -7.34
CA PRO A 53 12.69 -4.57 -7.54
C PRO A 53 14.08 -4.41 -6.91
N ASN A 54 14.53 -3.17 -6.65
CA ASN A 54 15.89 -2.85 -6.19
C ASN A 54 15.95 -2.29 -4.76
N SER A 55 14.85 -2.28 -4.01
CA SER A 55 14.88 -1.82 -2.62
C SER A 55 15.31 -2.95 -1.70
N SER A 56 16.28 -2.70 -0.81
CA SER A 56 16.55 -3.58 0.34
C SER A 56 15.38 -3.69 1.32
N HIS A 57 14.30 -2.92 1.08
CA HIS A 57 13.08 -2.92 1.85
C HIS A 57 12.14 -4.04 1.38
N VAL A 58 11.76 -4.91 2.30
CA VAL A 58 10.74 -5.94 2.06
C VAL A 58 9.37 -5.31 2.27
N VAL A 59 8.64 -5.10 1.18
CA VAL A 59 7.28 -4.57 1.23
C VAL A 59 6.36 -5.56 1.96
N THR A 60 5.84 -5.13 3.11
CA THR A 60 4.95 -5.93 3.95
C THR A 60 3.49 -5.88 3.49
N GLN A 61 2.69 -6.86 3.90
CA GLN A 61 1.25 -6.88 3.63
C GLN A 61 0.54 -5.62 4.16
N LYS A 62 0.96 -5.12 5.32
CA LYS A 62 0.41 -3.91 5.95
C LYS A 62 0.70 -2.66 5.13
N GLU A 63 1.90 -2.55 4.57
CA GLU A 63 2.26 -1.43 3.69
C GLU A 63 1.47 -1.46 2.38
N ILE A 64 1.27 -2.64 1.78
CA ILE A 64 0.42 -2.76 0.59
C ILE A 64 -1.01 -2.35 0.90
N THR A 65 -1.60 -2.85 1.99
CA THR A 65 -2.96 -2.46 2.40
C THR A 65 -3.05 -0.96 2.66
N SER A 66 -2.03 -0.36 3.29
CA SER A 66 -1.98 1.09 3.56
C SER A 66 -1.89 1.90 2.26
N ALA A 67 -1.08 1.46 1.29
CA ALA A 67 -0.95 2.10 -0.01
C ALA A 67 -2.24 2.01 -0.84
N LEU A 68 -2.91 0.85 -0.82
CA LEU A 68 -4.21 0.69 -1.49
C LEU A 68 -5.28 1.60 -0.88
N LEU A 69 -5.31 1.72 0.45
CA LEU A 69 -6.24 2.61 1.15
C LEU A 69 -5.96 4.07 0.82
N TYR A 70 -4.68 4.47 0.84
CA TYR A 70 -4.25 5.81 0.46
C TYR A 70 -4.63 6.13 -0.98
N ALA A 71 -4.29 5.26 -1.94
CA ALA A 71 -4.63 5.41 -3.34
C ALA A 71 -6.15 5.53 -3.53
N SER A 72 -6.93 4.68 -2.85
CA SER A 72 -8.39 4.72 -2.93
C SER A 72 -8.95 6.06 -2.45
N ALA A 73 -8.43 6.59 -1.33
CA ALA A 73 -8.84 7.87 -0.78
C ALA A 73 -8.45 9.04 -1.69
N THR A 74 -7.23 9.01 -2.25
CA THR A 74 -6.70 10.06 -3.13
C THR A 74 -7.45 10.10 -4.46
N LEU A 75 -7.65 8.94 -5.09
CA LEU A 75 -8.32 8.85 -6.39
C LEU A 75 -9.82 9.17 -6.31
N LYS A 76 -10.43 9.04 -5.13
CA LYS A 76 -11.85 9.39 -4.92
C LYS A 76 -12.15 10.85 -5.21
N GLN A 77 -11.16 11.73 -5.06
CA GLN A 77 -11.28 13.15 -5.37
C GLN A 77 -11.14 13.45 -6.88
N SER A 78 -10.83 12.45 -7.71
CA SER A 78 -10.71 12.63 -9.14
C SER A 78 -12.07 12.91 -9.79
N LEU A 79 -12.07 13.88 -10.70
CA LEU A 79 -13.23 14.23 -11.53
C LEU A 79 -13.43 13.30 -12.73
N SER A 80 -12.48 12.39 -12.98
CA SER A 80 -12.57 11.44 -14.11
C SER A 80 -13.56 10.31 -13.81
N LEU A 81 -14.58 10.17 -14.66
CA LEU A 81 -15.57 9.09 -14.56
C LEU A 81 -14.94 7.71 -14.69
N GLU A 82 -13.86 7.59 -15.49
CA GLU A 82 -13.13 6.34 -15.70
C GLU A 82 -12.45 5.89 -14.39
N ILE A 83 -11.77 6.82 -13.70
CA ILE A 83 -11.13 6.55 -12.41
C ILE A 83 -12.17 6.22 -11.34
N GLN A 84 -13.32 6.88 -11.35
CA GLN A 84 -14.42 6.60 -10.41
C GLN A 84 -15.01 5.20 -10.63
N ASN A 85 -15.19 4.78 -11.89
CA ASN A 85 -15.64 3.43 -12.21
C ASN A 85 -14.59 2.38 -11.80
N TYR A 86 -13.31 2.63 -12.11
CA TYR A 86 -12.23 1.75 -11.67
C TYR A 86 -12.16 1.60 -10.14
N LEU A 87 -12.32 2.71 -9.42
CA LEU A 87 -12.41 2.74 -7.97
C LEU A 87 -13.54 1.85 -7.46
N LYS A 88 -14.74 2.05 -7.99
CA LYS A 88 -15.95 1.35 -7.55
C LYS A 88 -15.89 -0.14 -7.87
N ASP A 89 -15.52 -0.48 -9.09
CA ASP A 89 -15.68 -1.83 -9.63
C ASP A 89 -14.46 -2.71 -9.35
N THR A 90 -13.30 -2.13 -9.02
CA THR A 90 -12.05 -2.88 -8.85
C THR A 90 -11.30 -2.49 -7.59
N LEU A 91 -10.84 -1.25 -7.46
CA LEU A 91 -9.89 -0.88 -6.39
C LEU A 91 -10.50 -0.95 -4.98
N ASN A 92 -11.74 -0.50 -4.80
CA ASN A 92 -12.44 -0.55 -3.50
C ASN A 92 -12.70 -2.01 -3.04
N PRO A 93 -13.24 -2.91 -3.90
CA PRO A 93 -13.34 -4.32 -3.57
C PRO A 93 -12.01 -4.95 -3.15
N LEU A 94 -10.93 -4.69 -3.90
CA LEU A 94 -9.61 -5.24 -3.63
C LEU A 94 -9.02 -4.68 -2.32
N THR A 95 -9.24 -3.40 -2.04
CA THR A 95 -8.82 -2.76 -0.79
C THR A 95 -9.55 -3.36 0.42
N SER A 96 -10.87 -3.56 0.32
CA SER A 96 -11.67 -4.22 1.37
C SER A 96 -11.22 -5.66 1.61
N GLN A 97 -10.93 -6.42 0.56
CA GLN A 97 -10.36 -7.77 0.69
C GLN A 97 -8.98 -7.74 1.37
N SER A 98 -8.12 -6.78 1.02
CA SER A 98 -6.80 -6.63 1.65
C SER A 98 -6.89 -6.26 3.12
N LEU A 99 -7.86 -5.42 3.50
CA LEU A 99 -8.17 -5.09 4.89
C LEU A 99 -8.65 -6.32 5.66
N GLY A 100 -9.63 -7.06 5.12
CA GLY A 100 -10.13 -8.28 5.73
C GLY A 100 -9.01 -9.30 6.00
N LEU A 101 -8.14 -9.53 5.01
CA LEU A 101 -6.96 -10.39 5.16
C LEU A 101 -5.97 -9.89 6.22
N SER A 102 -5.81 -8.57 6.36
CA SER A 102 -4.91 -7.99 7.36
C SER A 102 -5.46 -8.20 8.76
N TYR A 103 -6.75 -7.95 8.99
CA TYR A 103 -7.40 -8.23 10.28
C TYR A 103 -7.39 -9.72 10.64
N THR A 104 -7.67 -10.62 9.69
CA THR A 104 -7.62 -12.06 9.96
C THR A 104 -6.20 -12.52 10.29
N TYR A 105 -5.19 -11.93 9.66
CA TYR A 105 -3.79 -12.23 9.96
C TYR A 105 -3.39 -11.74 11.35
N ASP A 106 -3.74 -10.50 11.71
CA ASP A 106 -3.44 -9.94 13.01
C ASP A 106 -4.14 -10.73 14.13
N ASN A 107 -5.42 -11.09 13.95
CA ASN A 107 -6.16 -11.93 14.89
C ASN A 107 -5.57 -13.34 15.02
N PHE A 108 -5.16 -13.96 13.91
CA PHE A 108 -4.53 -15.29 13.93
C PHE A 108 -3.16 -15.28 14.62
N MET A 109 -2.32 -14.28 14.32
CA MET A 109 -1.03 -14.11 14.96
C MET A 109 -1.19 -13.79 16.46
N GLN A 110 -2.18 -12.97 16.81
CA GLN A 110 -2.51 -12.70 18.20
C GLN A 110 -2.95 -13.98 18.92
N ALA A 111 -3.82 -14.79 18.31
CA ALA A 111 -4.25 -16.07 18.88
C ALA A 111 -3.10 -17.07 19.06
N MET A 112 -2.14 -17.12 18.13
CA MET A 112 -0.95 -17.99 18.26
C MET A 112 0.06 -17.49 19.28
N ILE A 113 0.22 -16.17 19.45
CA ILE A 113 1.14 -15.57 20.43
C ILE A 113 0.52 -15.56 21.84
N MET A 114 -0.80 -15.34 21.94
CA MET A 114 -1.57 -15.42 23.18
C MET A 114 -2.00 -16.85 23.51
N GLY A 115 -1.28 -17.87 23.05
CA GLY A 115 -1.53 -19.25 23.45
C GLY A 115 -1.44 -19.39 24.97
N ASN A 116 -2.58 -19.25 25.66
CA ASN A 116 -2.82 -19.62 27.04
C ASN A 116 -4.35 -19.67 27.34
N ASP A 117 -4.92 -20.82 27.00
CA ASP A 117 -5.75 -21.71 27.84
C ASP A 117 -7.26 -21.56 28.12
N ASP A 118 -8.05 -20.52 27.78
CA ASP A 118 -9.47 -20.56 28.21
C ASP A 118 -10.53 -19.79 27.41
N ASP A 119 -10.27 -19.31 26.18
CA ASP A 119 -11.30 -18.60 25.42
C ASP A 119 -11.15 -18.80 23.90
N ALA A 120 -11.32 -20.05 23.46
CA ALA A 120 -11.49 -20.33 22.04
C ALA A 120 -12.88 -19.82 21.63
N PRO A 121 -13.00 -18.81 20.74
CA PRO A 121 -14.31 -18.39 20.26
C PRO A 121 -14.95 -19.57 19.52
N GLU A 122 -16.08 -20.04 20.02
CA GLU A 122 -16.79 -21.17 19.44
C GLU A 122 -17.12 -20.91 17.96
N PRO A 123 -16.98 -21.93 17.09
CA PRO A 123 -17.39 -21.80 15.71
C PRO A 123 -18.91 -21.64 15.65
N PHE A 124 -19.38 -20.45 15.26
CA PHE A 124 -20.77 -20.24 14.86
C PHE A 124 -21.03 -21.03 13.56
N PHE A 125 -21.55 -22.24 13.70
CA PHE A 125 -22.28 -22.97 12.67
C PHE A 125 -23.77 -22.60 12.71
#